data_AF-A0A661QFE4-F1
#
_entry.id   AF-A0A661QFE4-F1
#
_cell.length_a   1.000
_cell.length_b   1.000
_cell.length_c   1.000
_cell.angle_alpha   90.00
_cell.angle_beta   90.00
_cell.angle_gamma   90.00
#
_symmetry.space_group_name_H-M   'P 1'
#
loop_
_entity.id
_entity.type
_entity.pdbx_description
1 polymer ?
#
loop_
_entity_poly.entity_id
_entity_poly.type
_entity_poly.pdbx_seq_one_letter_code
_entity_poly.pdbx_strand_id
1 'polypeptide(L)' 'MNKRVDPKRMIRAPRGTQLSAKSWLTEAPLRMLMNNLDPEVAERPEELV' A
#
# COMPACT_ATOMS: atom_id res chain seq x y z
N MET A 1 23.56 2.87 -1.12
CA MET A 1 22.42 2.23 -0.44
C MET A 1 21.23 2.28 -1.39
N ASN A 2 20.73 1.13 -1.84
CA ASN A 2 19.67 1.07 -2.84
C ASN A 2 18.35 1.53 -2.21
N LYS A 3 17.84 2.71 -2.60
CA LYS A 3 16.65 3.34 -1.99
C LYS A 3 15.34 2.56 -2.20
N ARG A 4 15.38 1.48 -2.99
CA ARG A 4 14.20 0.67 -3.32
C ARG A 4 13.82 -0.34 -2.23
N VAL A 5 14.81 -0.86 -1.52
CA VAL A 5 14.60 -1.84 -0.43
C VAL A 5 14.61 -1.10 0.90
N ASP A 6 13.51 -1.22 1.64
CA ASP A 6 13.36 -0.63 2.97
C ASP A 6 12.77 -1.67 3.95
N PRO A 7 13.58 -2.27 4.83
CA PRO A 7 13.15 -3.34 5.73
C PRO A 7 12.15 -2.88 6.81
N LYS A 8 11.93 -1.57 6.96
CA LYS A 8 10.96 -1.00 7.90
C LYS A 8 9.66 -0.58 7.20
N ARG A 9 9.55 -0.74 5.88
CA ARG A 9 8.34 -0.38 5.11
C ARG A 9 7.21 -1.34 5.46
N MET A 10 6.17 -0.79 6.08
CA MET A 10 4.89 -1.47 6.30
C MET A 10 3.78 -0.64 5.65
N ILE A 11 3.26 -1.10 4.53
CA ILE A 11 2.15 -0.45 3.82
C ILE A 11 0.89 -1.26 4.11
N ARG A 12 -0.22 -0.60 4.45
CA ARG A 12 -1.53 -1.25 4.58
C ARG A 12 -2.60 -0.35 4.00
N ALA A 13 -3.58 -0.93 3.32
CA ALA A 13 -4.68 -0.16 2.75
C ALA A 13 -5.56 0.48 3.85
N PRO A 14 -5.91 1.78 3.74
CA PRO A 14 -6.90 2.42 4.60
C PRO A 14 -8.23 1.66 4.62
N ARG A 15 -8.84 1.56 5.80
CA ARG A 15 -10.10 0.85 6.04
C ARG A 15 -11.21 1.84 6.41
N GLY A 16 -12.47 1.41 6.32
CA GLY A 16 -13.63 2.25 6.59
C GLY A 16 -13.98 3.21 5.44
N THR A 17 -14.91 4.14 5.69
CA THR A 17 -15.50 5.03 4.67
C THR A 17 -14.82 6.39 4.53
N GLN A 18 -13.84 6.71 5.37
CA GLN A 18 -13.07 7.95 5.29
C GLN A 18 -12.12 7.90 4.09
N LEU A 19 -12.13 8.95 3.27
CA LEU A 19 -11.28 9.05 2.07
C LEU A 19 -9.94 9.71 2.39
N SER A 20 -8.85 9.19 1.81
CA SER A 20 -7.55 9.85 1.74
C SER A 20 -7.40 10.67 0.45
N ALA A 21 -7.98 10.18 -0.64
CA ALA A 21 -8.11 10.87 -1.92
C ALA A 21 -9.39 11.73 -1.97
N LYS A 22 -9.59 12.47 -3.07
CA LYS A 22 -10.74 13.39 -3.23
C LYS A 22 -12.02 12.70 -3.69
N SER A 23 -11.97 11.45 -4.13
CA SER A 23 -13.13 10.71 -4.63
C SER A 23 -12.92 9.20 -4.52
N TRP A 24 -14.01 8.43 -4.49
CA TRP A 24 -13.92 6.96 -4.47
C TRP A 24 -13.22 6.38 -5.70
N LEU A 25 -13.39 6.99 -6.88
CA LEU A 25 -12.73 6.53 -8.11
C LEU A 25 -11.20 6.65 -8.03
N THR A 26 -10.68 7.57 -7.21
CA THR A 26 -9.24 7.73 -6.99
C THR A 26 -8.75 7.02 -5.72
N GLU A 27 -9.62 6.89 -4.70
CA GLU A 27 -9.35 6.13 -3.48
C GLU A 27 -9.26 4.62 -3.75
N ALA A 28 -10.17 4.07 -4.57
CA ALA A 28 -10.21 2.64 -4.86
C ALA A 28 -8.87 2.10 -5.42
N PRO A 29 -8.28 2.66 -6.49
CA PRO A 29 -6.99 2.19 -6.98
C PRO A 29 -5.86 2.43 -5.98
N LEU A 30 -5.90 3.51 -5.18
CA LEU A 30 -4.94 3.73 -4.10
C LEU A 30 -4.99 2.61 -3.06
N ARG A 31 -6.19 2.25 -2.59
CA ARG A 31 -6.37 1.15 -1.64
C ARG A 31 -5.94 -0.19 -2.22
N MET A 32 -6.28 -0.46 -3.48
CA MET A 32 -5.86 -1.71 -4.15
C MET A 32 -4.33 -1.78 -4.30
N LEU A 33 -3.68 -0.69 -4.67
CA LEU A 33 -2.22 -0.62 -4.73
C LEU A 33 -1.58 -0.87 -3.36
N MET A 34 -2.08 -0.22 -2.32
CA MET A 34 -1.58 -0.42 -0.95
C MET A 34 -1.86 -1.83 -0.43
N ASN A 35 -2.98 -2.44 -0.83
CA ASN A 35 -3.34 -3.81 -0.46
C ASN A 35 -2.38 -4.83 -1.09
N ASN A 36 -1.94 -4.61 -2.34
CA ASN A 36 -0.93 -5.47 -2.97
C ASN A 36 0.41 -5.48 -2.22
N LEU A 37 0.67 -4.45 -1.40
CA LEU A 37 1.91 -4.28 -0.63
C LEU A 37 1.71 -4.52 0.88
N ASP A 38 0.54 -5.03 1.29
CA ASP A 38 0.27 -5.41 2.68
C ASP A 38 1.13 -6.61 3.06
N PRO A 39 1.82 -6.64 4.21
CA PRO A 39 2.62 -7.80 4.65
C PRO A 39 1.85 -9.12 4.75
N GLU A 40 0.52 -9.07 4.84
CA GLU A 40 -0.33 -10.25 4.84
C GLU A 40 -0.71 -10.73 3.42
N VAL A 41 -0.35 -9.96 2.37
CA VAL A 41 -0.71 -10.20 0.97
C VAL A 41 0.53 -10.34 0.08
N ALA A 42 1.48 -9.42 0.19
CA ALA A 42 2.69 -9.34 -0.62
C ALA A 42 3.71 -10.42 -0.24
N GLU A 43 4.48 -10.91 -1.21
CA GLU A 43 5.54 -11.88 -0.93
C GLU A 43 6.75 -11.20 -0.27
N ARG A 44 7.14 -10.00 -0.73
CA ARG A 44 8.31 -9.25 -0.25
C ARG A 44 8.06 -7.73 -0.30
N PRO A 45 7.18 -7.20 0.57
CA PRO A 45 6.73 -5.81 0.52
C PRO A 45 7.85 -4.77 0.70
N GLU A 46 8.91 -5.11 1.42
CA GLU A 46 10.10 -4.27 1.61
C GLU A 46 10.84 -3.97 0.31
N GLU A 47 10.70 -4.85 -0.69
CA GLU A 47 11.26 -4.68 -2.04
C GLU A 47 10.23 -4.23 -3.08
N LEU A 48 8.98 -4.01 -2.66
CA LEU A 48 7.85 -3.70 -3.53
C LEU A 48 7.48 -4.85 -4.49
N VAL A 49 7.63 -6.10 -4.00
CA VAL A 49 7.28 -7.34 -4.71
C VAL A 49 6.09 -8.01 -4.04
#